data_AF-A0A9X1XI86-F1
#
_entry.id   AF-A0A9X1XI86-F1
#
_cell.length_a   1.000
_cell.length_b   1.000
_cell.length_c   1.000
_cell.angle_alpha   90.00
_cell.angle_beta   90.00
_cell.angle_gamma   90.00
#
_symmetry.space_group_name_H-M   'P 1'
#
loop_
_entity.id
_entity.type
_entity.pdbx_description
1 polymer ?
#
loop_
_entity_poly.entity_id
_entity_poly.type
_entity_poly.pdbx_seq_one_letter_code
_entity_poly.pdbx_strand_id
1 'polypeptide(L)'
;MKKTLPILLGLALSSVTLSTNVMAEDFDMTQTMKKMGFEFRQAAKAEDIETMQEAMTNLSALIQRSKQAEHPEEREELYMEGFKKLTLAIDNVEEQLENGELELAQEALREVDDLRIEFHDRRNPSIWKRLFG
;
A
#
# COMPACT_ATOMS: atom_id res chain seq x y z
N MET A 1 41.30 57.53 4.88
CA MET A 1 41.47 56.87 3.57
C MET A 1 42.11 55.51 3.79
N LYS A 2 41.46 54.42 3.33
CA LYS A 2 42.02 53.11 2.92
C LYS A 2 42.78 52.30 3.99
N LYS A 3 42.69 50.98 4.15
CA LYS A 3 41.91 49.87 3.56
C LYS A 3 42.12 48.65 4.49
N THR A 4 41.25 47.68 4.32
CA THR A 4 40.96 46.44 5.06
C THR A 4 42.05 45.34 5.15
N LEU A 5 42.02 44.62 6.30
CA LEU A 5 42.15 43.17 6.57
C LEU A 5 43.50 42.43 6.41
N PRO A 6 43.80 41.48 7.34
CA PRO A 6 43.95 40.09 6.90
C PRO A 6 43.32 39.01 7.80
N ILE A 7 42.65 38.08 7.10
CA ILE A 7 42.59 36.62 7.32
C ILE A 7 41.74 36.13 8.50
N LEU A 8 40.47 35.87 8.18
CA LEU A 8 39.58 34.97 8.91
C LEU A 8 40.05 33.53 8.75
N LEU A 9 40.25 32.86 9.88
CA LEU A 9 40.45 31.43 10.03
C LEU A 9 39.16 30.71 9.58
N GLY A 10 39.17 30.16 8.36
CA GLY A 10 38.08 29.36 7.82
C GLY A 10 37.98 28.03 8.55
N LEU A 11 37.01 27.91 9.46
CA LEU A 11 36.56 26.64 10.01
C LEU A 11 35.72 25.93 8.94
N ALA A 12 36.34 25.02 8.19
CA ALA A 12 35.63 24.16 7.24
C ALA A 12 34.79 23.14 8.04
N LEU A 13 33.50 23.43 8.23
CA LEU A 13 32.51 22.47 8.68
C LEU A 13 32.18 21.55 7.48
N SER A 14 32.87 20.42 7.38
CA SER A 14 32.53 19.37 6.43
C SER A 14 31.26 18.66 6.90
N SER A 15 30.10 19.05 6.35
CA SER A 15 28.85 18.32 6.50
C SER A 15 28.98 16.95 5.81
N VAL A 16 29.34 15.92 6.58
CA VAL A 16 29.22 14.53 6.16
C VAL A 16 27.73 14.20 6.10
N THR A 17 27.15 14.28 4.90
CA THR A 17 25.86 13.66 4.63
C THR A 17 26.08 12.15 4.60
N LEU A 18 25.75 11.46 5.68
CA LEU A 18 25.64 10.00 5.68
C LEU A 18 24.43 9.63 4.81
N SER A 19 24.69 9.32 3.54
CA SER A 19 23.72 8.62 2.70
C SER A 19 23.58 7.20 3.24
N THR A 20 22.56 6.97 4.08
CA THR A 20 22.15 5.61 4.42
C THR A 20 21.66 4.95 3.14
N ASN A 21 22.46 4.07 2.56
CA ASN A 21 21.96 3.15 1.54
C ASN A 21 20.96 2.24 2.25
N VAL A 22 19.67 2.57 2.13
CA VAL A 22 18.59 1.63 2.45
C VAL A 22 18.78 0.50 1.45
N MET A 23 19.40 -0.59 1.90
CA MET A 23 19.37 -1.86 1.19
C MET A 23 17.90 -2.24 1.10
N ALA A 24 17.32 -2.10 -0.09
CA ALA A 24 15.97 -2.55 -0.35
C ALA A 24 15.96 -4.06 -0.15
N GLU A 25 15.34 -4.51 0.94
CA GLU A 25 14.96 -5.92 1.09
C GLU A 25 14.05 -6.26 -0.10
N ASP A 26 14.40 -7.30 -0.86
CA ASP A 26 13.59 -7.78 -2.00
C ASP A 26 12.13 -7.87 -1.55
N PHE A 27 11.25 -7.16 -2.25
CA PHE A 27 9.85 -7.10 -1.89
C PHE A 27 9.18 -8.46 -2.09
N ASP A 28 8.88 -9.15 -1.00
CA ASP A 28 8.13 -10.41 -1.04
C ASP A 28 6.63 -10.14 -1.22
N MET A 29 6.19 -10.15 -2.48
CA MET A 29 4.78 -10.00 -2.86
C MET A 29 3.90 -11.08 -2.25
N THR A 30 4.38 -12.32 -2.12
CA THR A 30 3.57 -13.43 -1.59
C THR A 30 3.29 -13.24 -0.11
N GLN A 31 4.31 -12.88 0.67
CA GLN A 31 4.13 -12.55 2.08
C GLN A 31 3.28 -11.30 2.25
N THR A 32 3.46 -10.30 1.40
CA THR A 32 2.65 -9.08 1.45
C THR A 32 1.18 -9.37 1.20
N MET A 33 0.85 -10.18 0.20
CA MET A 33 -0.54 -10.62 -0.05
C MET A 33 -1.14 -11.42 1.11
N LYS A 34 -0.34 -12.25 1.80
CA LYS A 34 -0.81 -12.96 3.00
C LYS A 34 -1.16 -12.00 4.14
N LYS A 35 -0.34 -10.96 4.34
CA LYS A 35 -0.59 -9.90 5.32
C LYS A 35 -1.84 -9.10 4.96
N MET A 36 -2.01 -8.72 3.69
CA MET A 36 -3.24 -8.06 3.23
C MET A 36 -4.49 -8.90 3.53
N GLY A 37 -4.44 -10.20 3.22
CA GLY A 37 -5.54 -11.10 3.54
C GLY A 37 -5.79 -11.25 5.04
N PHE A 38 -4.76 -11.10 5.89
CA PHE A 38 -4.92 -11.07 7.34
C PHE A 38 -5.63 -9.79 7.79
N GLU A 39 -5.15 -8.61 7.40
CA GLU A 39 -5.78 -7.33 7.76
C GLU A 39 -7.23 -7.25 7.26
N PHE A 40 -7.50 -7.68 6.03
CA PHE A 40 -8.86 -7.77 5.51
C PHE A 40 -9.78 -8.63 6.40
N ARG A 41 -9.30 -9.78 6.89
CA ARG A 41 -10.09 -10.63 7.79
C ARG A 41 -10.27 -10.01 9.17
N GLN A 42 -9.32 -9.19 9.64
CA GLN A 42 -9.47 -8.45 10.88
C GLN A 42 -10.55 -7.38 10.71
N ALA A 43 -10.52 -6.60 9.64
CA ALA A 43 -11.55 -5.63 9.32
C ALA A 43 -12.94 -6.28 9.21
N ALA A 44 -13.04 -7.43 8.51
CA ALA A 44 -14.29 -8.16 8.34
C ALA A 44 -14.86 -8.78 9.64
N LYS A 45 -14.04 -8.92 10.69
CA LYS A 45 -14.44 -9.45 12.00
C LYS A 45 -14.55 -8.37 13.06
N ALA A 46 -14.24 -7.12 12.74
CA ALA A 46 -14.28 -6.03 13.70
C ALA A 46 -15.72 -5.81 14.18
N GLU A 47 -15.88 -5.72 15.50
CA GLU A 47 -17.16 -5.46 16.16
C GLU A 47 -17.31 -3.97 16.55
N ASP A 48 -16.28 -3.16 16.27
CA ASP A 48 -16.24 -1.73 16.54
C ASP A 48 -15.42 -0.98 15.47
N ILE A 49 -15.63 0.34 15.41
CA ILE A 49 -15.03 1.24 14.42
C ILE A 49 -13.50 1.30 14.57
N GLU A 50 -12.99 1.37 15.80
CA GLU A 50 -11.56 1.53 16.07
C GLU A 50 -10.77 0.33 15.56
N THR A 51 -11.24 -0.88 15.86
CA THR A 51 -10.64 -2.14 15.38
C THR A 51 -10.69 -2.24 13.86
N MET A 52 -11.81 -1.83 13.24
CA MET A 52 -11.93 -1.85 11.79
C MET A 52 -10.98 -0.83 11.15
N GLN A 53 -10.88 0.38 11.69
CA GLN A 53 -9.99 1.44 11.22
C GLN A 53 -8.52 1.04 11.30
N GLU A 54 -8.09 0.38 12.39
CA GLU A 54 -6.72 -0.11 12.52
C GLU A 54 -6.39 -1.12 11.40
N ALA A 55 -7.27 -2.09 11.17
CA ALA A 55 -7.11 -3.08 10.12
C ALA A 55 -7.11 -2.46 8.71
N MET A 56 -7.98 -1.48 8.44
CA MET A 56 -8.02 -0.77 7.17
C MET A 56 -6.76 0.06 6.92
N THR A 57 -6.25 0.75 7.96
CA THR A 57 -4.98 1.49 7.91
C THR A 57 -3.82 0.58 7.53
N ASN A 58 -3.72 -0.58 8.17
CA ASN A 58 -2.68 -1.56 7.87
C ASN A 58 -2.81 -2.12 6.45
N LEU A 59 -4.04 -2.43 6.01
CA LEU A 59 -4.32 -2.90 4.66
C LEU A 59 -3.92 -1.85 3.61
N SER A 60 -4.29 -0.58 3.82
CA SER A 60 -3.95 0.54 2.95
C SER A 60 -2.43 0.71 2.83
N ALA A 61 -1.70 0.64 3.94
CA ALA A 61 -0.24 0.72 3.95
C ALA A 61 0.42 -0.42 3.13
N LEU A 62 -0.08 -1.65 3.26
CA LEU A 62 0.41 -2.79 2.48
C LEU A 62 0.16 -2.61 0.98
N ILE A 63 -0.98 -2.03 0.59
CA ILE A 63 -1.31 -1.73 -0.81
C ILE A 63 -0.40 -0.64 -1.36
N GLN A 64 -0.16 0.44 -0.62
CA GLN A 64 0.77 1.49 -1.06
C GLN A 64 2.18 0.95 -1.23
N ARG A 65 2.66 0.10 -0.30
CA ARG A 65 3.95 -0.57 -0.44
C ARG A 65 3.99 -1.47 -1.68
N SER A 66 2.90 -2.20 -1.96
CA SER A 66 2.82 -3.09 -3.12
C SER A 66 2.87 -2.33 -4.43
N LYS A 67 2.22 -1.17 -4.53
CA LYS A 67 2.26 -0.29 -5.72
C LYS A 67 3.66 0.24 -6.05
N GLN A 68 4.55 0.32 -5.05
CA GLN A 68 5.91 0.81 -5.21
C GLN A 68 6.92 -0.30 -5.50
N ALA A 69 6.50 -1.56 -5.40
CA ALA A 69 7.37 -2.69 -5.66
C ALA A 69 7.52 -2.93 -7.17
N GLU A 70 8.63 -3.56 -7.55
CA GLU A 70 8.79 -4.02 -8.92
C GLU A 70 7.76 -5.12 -9.24
N HIS A 71 7.22 -5.05 -10.46
CA HIS A 71 6.24 -6.00 -10.98
C HIS A 71 6.75 -6.58 -12.31
N PRO A 72 6.38 -7.82 -12.66
CA PRO A 72 6.67 -8.35 -13.99
C PRO A 72 6.06 -7.43 -15.05
N GLU A 73 6.87 -6.97 -16.01
CA GLU A 73 6.46 -6.02 -17.05
C GLU A 73 5.20 -6.48 -17.78
N GLU A 74 5.07 -7.79 -18.04
CA GLU A 74 3.91 -8.38 -18.72
C GLU A 74 2.58 -8.24 -17.96
N ARG A 75 2.61 -7.92 -16.66
CA ARG A 75 1.44 -7.83 -15.78
C ARG A 75 1.37 -6.51 -15.02
N GLU A 76 2.32 -5.60 -15.23
CA GLU A 76 2.39 -4.33 -14.49
C GLU A 76 1.08 -3.55 -14.61
N GLU A 77 0.53 -3.41 -15.83
CA GLU A 77 -0.76 -2.74 -16.05
C GLU A 77 -1.89 -3.38 -15.25
N LEU A 78 -1.96 -4.73 -15.23
CA LEU A 78 -2.97 -5.47 -14.48
C LEU A 78 -2.84 -5.24 -12.97
N TYR A 79 -1.62 -5.26 -12.43
CA TYR A 79 -1.38 -4.98 -11.02
C TYR A 79 -1.77 -3.54 -10.66
N MET A 80 -1.35 -2.57 -11.47
CA MET A 80 -1.61 -1.16 -11.21
C MET A 80 -3.10 -0.81 -11.33
N GLU A 81 -3.82 -1.42 -12.27
CA GLU A 81 -5.28 -1.31 -12.34
C GLU A 81 -5.93 -1.85 -11.07
N GLY A 82 -5.52 -3.04 -10.62
CA GLY A 82 -6.06 -3.68 -9.41
C GLY A 82 -5.81 -2.85 -8.16
N PHE A 83 -4.58 -2.36 -7.98
CA PHE A 83 -4.25 -1.52 -6.84
C PHE A 83 -4.99 -0.19 -6.86
N LYS A 84 -5.20 0.43 -8.03
CA LYS A 84 -5.98 1.66 -8.13
C LYS A 84 -7.42 1.44 -7.66
N LYS A 85 -8.07 0.37 -8.14
CA LYS A 85 -9.46 0.05 -7.73
C LYS A 85 -9.53 -0.31 -6.25
N LEU A 86 -8.58 -1.10 -5.75
CA LEU A 86 -8.50 -1.43 -4.32
C LEU A 86 -8.31 -0.18 -3.44
N THR A 87 -7.48 0.78 -3.85
CA THR A 87 -7.35 2.05 -3.12
C THR A 87 -8.70 2.76 -3.03
N LEU A 88 -9.44 2.91 -4.14
CA LEU A 88 -10.75 3.59 -4.11
C LEU A 88 -11.78 2.86 -3.23
N ALA A 89 -11.82 1.53 -3.27
CA ALA A 89 -12.73 0.75 -2.44
C ALA A 89 -12.38 0.87 -0.94
N ILE A 90 -11.09 0.95 -0.61
CA ILE A 90 -10.63 1.19 0.77
C ILE A 90 -10.97 2.59 1.23
N ASP A 91 -10.75 3.61 0.40
CA ASP A 91 -11.10 5.00 0.71
C ASP A 91 -12.60 5.11 1.06
N ASN A 92 -13.47 4.39 0.33
CA ASN A 92 -14.90 4.34 0.65
C ASN A 92 -15.17 3.70 2.03
N VAL A 93 -14.52 2.58 2.36
CA VAL A 93 -14.65 1.95 3.69
C VAL A 93 -14.18 2.91 4.79
N GLU A 94 -13.05 3.59 4.59
CA GLU A 94 -12.50 4.56 5.54
C GLU A 94 -13.45 5.75 5.73
N GLU A 95 -14.08 6.26 4.66
CA GLU A 95 -15.09 7.32 4.74
C GLU A 95 -16.29 6.92 5.60
N GLN A 96 -16.82 5.70 5.44
CA GLN A 96 -17.91 5.20 6.29
C GLN A 96 -17.47 5.12 7.77
N LEU A 97 -16.24 4.68 8.03
CA LEU A 97 -15.70 4.59 9.39
C LEU A 97 -15.49 5.97 10.03
N GLU A 98 -15.02 6.95 9.27
CA GLU A 98 -14.87 8.34 9.72
C GLU A 98 -16.22 8.98 10.07
N ASN A 99 -17.30 8.59 9.38
CA ASN A 99 -18.67 9.00 9.69
C ASN A 99 -19.29 8.23 10.87
N GLY A 100 -18.60 7.22 11.40
CA GLY A 100 -19.07 6.38 12.49
C GLY A 100 -20.09 5.31 12.07
N GLU A 101 -20.10 4.95 10.78
CA GLU A 101 -21.09 4.05 10.17
C GLU A 101 -20.50 2.65 9.97
N LEU A 102 -20.37 1.89 11.06
CA LEU A 102 -19.73 0.56 11.04
C LEU A 102 -20.41 -0.41 10.09
N GLU A 103 -21.74 -0.49 10.10
CA GLU A 103 -22.48 -1.41 9.23
C GLU A 103 -22.31 -1.07 7.75
N LEU A 104 -22.28 0.21 7.40
CA LEU A 104 -22.03 0.65 6.02
C LEU A 104 -20.57 0.39 5.61
N ALA A 105 -19.62 0.57 6.53
CA ALA A 105 -18.23 0.19 6.29
C ALA A 105 -18.08 -1.31 6.00
N GLN A 106 -18.77 -2.17 6.77
CA GLN A 106 -18.77 -3.62 6.56
C GLN A 106 -19.43 -4.02 5.24
N GLU A 107 -20.47 -3.29 4.81
CA GLU A 107 -21.07 -3.48 3.49
C GLU A 107 -20.12 -3.05 2.37
N ALA A 108 -19.50 -1.87 2.49
CA ALA A 108 -18.51 -1.37 1.53
C ALA A 108 -17.29 -2.29 1.42
N LEU A 109 -16.89 -2.96 2.51
CA LEU A 109 -15.77 -3.92 2.52
C LEU A 109 -15.97 -5.08 1.53
N ARG A 110 -17.22 -5.40 1.14
CA ARG A 110 -17.50 -6.44 0.14
C ARG A 110 -16.89 -6.11 -1.22
N GLU A 111 -16.83 -4.85 -1.61
CA GLU A 111 -16.20 -4.44 -2.87
C GLU A 111 -14.70 -4.75 -2.88
N VAL A 112 -14.03 -4.63 -1.72
CA VAL A 112 -12.63 -5.03 -1.56
C VAL A 112 -12.46 -6.55 -1.78
N ASP A 113 -13.40 -7.37 -1.30
CA ASP A 113 -13.44 -8.82 -1.50
C ASP A 113 -13.61 -9.19 -2.98
N ASP A 114 -14.57 -8.55 -3.65
CA ASP A 114 -14.89 -8.75 -5.05
C ASP A 114 -13.71 -8.40 -5.94
N LEU A 115 -13.06 -7.25 -5.71
CA LEU A 115 -11.87 -6.83 -6.44
C LEU A 115 -10.70 -7.80 -6.22
N ARG A 116 -10.50 -8.29 -4.98
CA ARG A 116 -9.47 -9.31 -4.72
C ARG A 116 -9.73 -10.55 -5.57
N ILE A 117 -10.97 -11.05 -5.61
CA ILE A 117 -11.35 -12.22 -6.41
C ILE A 117 -11.09 -11.96 -7.89
N GLU A 118 -11.59 -10.83 -8.42
CA GLU A 118 -11.44 -10.45 -9.83
C GLU A 118 -9.97 -10.44 -10.25
N PHE A 119 -9.13 -9.69 -9.54
CA PHE A 119 -7.73 -9.51 -9.95
C PHE A 119 -6.86 -10.73 -9.66
N HIS A 120 -7.21 -11.55 -8.67
CA HIS A 120 -6.55 -12.85 -8.49
C HIS A 120 -6.86 -13.82 -9.63
N ASP A 121 -8.12 -13.87 -10.10
CA ASP A 121 -8.50 -14.69 -11.25
C ASP A 121 -7.88 -14.15 -12.55
N ARG A 122 -7.88 -12.84 -12.78
CA ARG A 122 -7.26 -12.22 -13.96
C ARG A 122 -5.75 -12.46 -14.02
N ARG A 123 -5.05 -12.43 -12.88
CA ARG A 123 -3.60 -12.67 -12.83
C ARG A 123 -3.23 -14.14 -13.04
N ASN A 124 -4.09 -15.05 -12.60
CA ASN A 124 -3.87 -16.49 -12.73
C ASN A 124 -5.18 -17.20 -13.10
N PRO A 125 -5.64 -17.05 -14.35
CA PRO A 125 -6.92 -17.60 -14.76
C PRO A 125 -6.90 -19.11 -14.62
N SER A 126 -7.96 -19.66 -14.00
CA SER A 126 -8.12 -21.10 -13.83
C SER A 126 -7.81 -21.84 -15.14
N ILE A 127 -7.02 -22.91 -15.04
CA ILE A 127 -6.71 -23.79 -16.17
C ILE A 127 -8.01 -24.25 -16.85
N TRP A 128 -9.06 -24.47 -16.07
CA TRP A 128 -10.38 -24.86 -16.58
C TRP A 128 -11.05 -23.77 -17.42
N LYS A 129 -10.97 -22.50 -17.00
CA LYS A 129 -11.49 -21.34 -17.76
C LYS A 129 -10.77 -21.17 -19.09
N ARG A 130 -9.47 -21.50 -19.16
CA ARG A 130 -8.70 -21.49 -20.42
C ARG A 130 -9.07 -22.62 -21.37
N LEU A 131 -9.52 -23.76 -20.85
CA LEU A 131 -9.85 -24.94 -21.65
C LEU A 131 -11.32 -24.99 -22.07
N PHE A 132 -12.23 -24.39 -21.31
CA PHE A 132 -13.68 -24.57 -21.49
C PHE A 132 -14.49 -23.27 -21.54
N GLY A 133 -13.85 -22.10 -21.45
CA GLY A 133 -14.54 -20.80 -21.40
C GLY A 133 -15.22 -20.55 -20.07
#